data_AF-A0A1X2HU31-F1
#
_entry.id   AF-A0A1X2HU31-F1
#
_cell.length_a   1.000
_cell.length_b   1.000
_cell.length_c   1.000
_cell.angle_alpha   90.00
_cell.angle_beta   90.00
_cell.angle_gamma   90.00
#
_symmetry.space_group_name_H-M   'P 1'
#
loop_
_entity.id
_entity.type
_entity.pdbx_description
1 polymer ?
#
loop_
_entity_poly.entity_id
_entity_poly.type
_entity_poly.pdbx_seq_one_letter_code
_entity_poly.pdbx_strand_id
1 'polypeptide(L)'
;MQTNEELLYDPVADDQDEAWVIQKVQQAAPGKSKDARTDAILTCPLCFSPVCYNCQRHEKYQNQYRAMFVTNCQVKKTERYRYAEDDQEAYYIVTCKTCETHVAMMDEDEIFHFFNVIAT
;
A
#
# COMPACT_ATOMS: atom_id res chain seq x y z
N MET A 1 -16.13 13.91 -38.25
CA MET A 1 -15.44 13.34 -37.08
C MET A 1 -15.95 14.11 -35.89
N GLN A 2 -16.44 13.43 -34.85
CA GLN A 2 -16.81 14.11 -33.61
C GLN A 2 -15.57 14.77 -33.02
N THR A 3 -15.71 15.99 -32.54
CA THR A 3 -14.63 16.69 -31.85
C THR A 3 -14.57 16.24 -30.38
N ASN A 4 -13.42 16.38 -29.72
CA ASN A 4 -13.30 15.95 -28.31
C ASN A 4 -14.34 16.64 -27.39
N GLU A 5 -14.86 17.81 -27.76
CA GLU A 5 -15.90 18.54 -27.02
C GLU A 5 -17.30 17.92 -27.16
N GLU A 6 -17.51 16.99 -28.10
CA GLU A 6 -18.77 16.26 -28.30
C GLU A 6 -18.77 14.87 -27.64
N LEU A 7 -17.63 14.44 -27.09
CA LEU A 7 -17.53 13.17 -26.38
C LEU A 7 -18.07 13.31 -24.95
N LEU A 8 -18.94 12.39 -24.55
CA LEU A 8 -19.46 12.29 -23.16
C LEU A 8 -18.43 11.68 -22.19
N TYR A 9 -17.21 11.41 -22.65
CA TYR A 9 -16.10 10.86 -21.88
C TYR A 9 -14.79 11.53 -22.32
N ASP A 10 -13.80 11.54 -21.42
CA ASP A 10 -12.45 12.00 -21.74
C ASP A 10 -11.66 10.84 -22.37
N PRO A 11 -11.26 10.94 -23.66
CA PRO A 11 -10.55 9.87 -24.35
C PRO A 11 -9.12 9.64 -23.87
N VAL A 12 -8.54 10.55 -23.06
CA VAL A 12 -7.16 10.41 -22.54
C VAL A 12 -7.11 10.12 -21.04
N ALA A 13 -8.25 9.99 -20.36
CA ALA A 13 -8.29 9.75 -18.93
C ALA A 13 -7.56 8.46 -18.53
N ASP A 14 -7.78 7.36 -19.26
CA ASP A 14 -7.14 6.08 -18.97
C ASP A 14 -5.61 6.15 -19.07
N ASP A 15 -5.08 6.82 -20.11
CA ASP A 15 -3.64 7.01 -20.30
C ASP A 15 -3.02 7.86 -19.17
N GLN A 16 -3.75 8.87 -18.68
CA GLN A 16 -3.31 9.72 -17.58
C GLN A 16 -3.30 8.95 -16.25
N ASP A 17 -4.33 8.14 -16.01
CA ASP A 17 -4.45 7.31 -14.82
C ASP A 17 -3.36 6.23 -14.78
N GLU A 18 -3.07 5.58 -15.91
CA GLU A 18 -1.97 4.62 -16.02
C GLU A 18 -0.62 5.27 -15.68
N ALA A 19 -0.34 6.44 -16.27
CA ALA A 19 0.90 7.18 -16.00
C ALA A 19 1.03 7.56 -14.52
N TRP A 20 -0.07 7.94 -13.88
CA TRP A 20 -0.10 8.28 -12.46
C TRP A 20 0.20 7.06 -11.57
N VAL A 21 -0.39 5.90 -11.85
CA VAL A 21 -0.13 4.65 -11.09
C VAL A 21 1.34 4.25 -11.23
N ILE A 22 1.88 4.26 -12.45
CA ILE A 22 3.29 3.95 -12.70
C ILE A 22 4.19 4.88 -11.89
N GLN A 23 3.90 6.18 -11.88
CA GLN A 23 4.66 7.15 -11.09
C GLN A 23 4.62 6.81 -9.58
N LYS A 24 3.46 6.40 -9.04
CA LYS A 24 3.32 6.02 -7.64
C LYS A 24 4.07 4.74 -7.29
N VAL A 25 4.01 3.72 -8.16
CA VAL A 25 4.75 2.47 -7.99
C VAL A 25 6.26 2.71 -8.02
N GLN A 26 6.74 3.57 -8.91
CA GLN A 26 8.15 3.96 -9.00
C GLN A 26 8.62 4.77 -7.78
N GLN A 27 7.80 5.69 -7.26
CA GLN A 27 8.09 6.41 -6.02
C GLN A 27 8.26 5.46 -4.82
N ALA A 28 7.50 4.38 -4.80
CA ALA A 28 7.57 3.34 -3.77
C ALA A 28 8.65 2.27 -4.04
N ALA A 29 9.45 2.38 -5.11
CA ALA A 29 10.57 1.48 -5.39
C ALA A 29 11.75 2.23 -6.06
N PRO A 30 12.40 3.17 -5.36
CA PRO A 30 13.49 3.96 -5.93
C PRO A 30 14.65 3.06 -6.33
N GLY A 31 15.03 3.09 -7.62
CA GLY A 31 16.18 2.35 -8.15
C GLY A 31 15.87 0.98 -8.77
N LYS A 32 14.61 0.51 -8.77
CA LYS A 32 14.22 -0.65 -9.57
C LYS A 32 13.82 -0.24 -10.98
N SER A 33 14.21 -1.06 -11.96
CA SER A 33 13.98 -0.88 -13.39
C SER A 33 12.50 -0.72 -13.74
N LYS A 34 12.20 -0.39 -15.00
CA LYS A 34 10.84 -0.24 -15.57
C LYS A 34 9.85 -1.37 -15.21
N ASP A 35 10.34 -2.52 -14.74
CA ASP A 35 9.57 -3.67 -14.26
C ASP A 35 9.42 -3.72 -12.72
N ALA A 36 9.17 -2.59 -12.05
CA ALA A 36 8.82 -2.59 -10.63
C ALA A 36 7.43 -3.24 -10.43
N ARG A 37 7.37 -4.57 -10.49
CA ARG A 37 6.13 -5.33 -10.37
C ARG A 37 5.68 -5.35 -8.90
N THR A 38 4.51 -4.80 -8.64
CA THR A 38 3.77 -4.97 -7.38
C THR A 38 2.86 -6.19 -7.50
N ASP A 39 2.66 -6.93 -6.40
CA ASP A 39 1.73 -8.06 -6.41
C ASP A 39 0.27 -7.64 -6.31
N ALA A 40 0.00 -6.49 -5.69
CA ALA A 40 -1.33 -5.88 -5.60
C ALA A 40 -1.26 -4.38 -5.26
N ILE A 41 -2.36 -3.66 -5.42
CA ILE A 41 -2.59 -2.40 -4.71
C ILE A 41 -3.39 -2.69 -3.45
N LEU A 42 -3.00 -2.14 -2.31
CA LEU A 42 -3.68 -2.41 -1.03
C LEU A 42 -4.56 -1.24 -0.66
N THR A 43 -5.80 -1.54 -0.26
CA THR A 43 -6.79 -0.55 0.19
C THR A 43 -7.29 -0.87 1.60
N CYS A 44 -7.65 0.18 2.35
CA CYS A 44 -8.24 0.03 3.67
C CYS A 44 -9.64 -0.59 3.57
N PRO A 45 -9.98 -1.60 4.40
CA PRO A 45 -11.26 -2.31 4.27
C PRO A 45 -12.49 -1.47 4.66
N LEU A 46 -12.32 -0.39 5.44
CA LEU A 46 -13.44 0.41 5.91
C LEU A 46 -13.74 1.63 5.03
N CYS A 47 -12.70 2.31 4.54
CA CYS A 47 -12.85 3.56 3.79
C CYS A 47 -12.30 3.48 2.36
N PHE A 48 -11.78 2.31 1.94
CA PHE A 48 -11.19 2.05 0.63
C PHE A 48 -10.05 3.00 0.22
N SER A 49 -9.53 3.80 1.16
CA SER A 49 -8.35 4.62 0.91
C SER A 49 -7.18 3.71 0.56
N PRO A 50 -6.43 3.98 -0.53
CA PRO A 50 -5.24 3.22 -0.87
C PRO A 50 -4.21 3.39 0.24
N VAL A 51 -3.72 2.28 0.77
CA VAL A 51 -2.72 2.24 1.86
C VAL A 51 -1.33 1.84 1.37
N CYS A 52 -1.24 1.19 0.21
CA CYS A 52 0.04 0.85 -0.41
C CYS A 52 -0.10 0.65 -1.92
N TYR A 53 0.86 1.18 -2.69
CA TYR A 53 0.94 0.99 -4.15
C TYR A 53 2.02 -0.01 -4.58
N ASN A 54 2.93 -0.38 -3.68
CA ASN A 54 3.99 -1.34 -3.98
C ASN A 54 4.16 -2.31 -2.81
N CYS A 55 3.66 -3.52 -3.00
CA CYS A 55 3.75 -4.57 -2.01
C CYS A 55 4.15 -5.90 -2.64
N GLN A 56 4.69 -6.76 -1.79
CA GLN A 56 5.02 -8.14 -2.09
C GLN A 56 4.14 -9.04 -1.24
N ARG A 57 3.54 -10.06 -1.84
CA ARG A 57 2.72 -11.02 -1.12
C ARG A 57 3.62 -11.88 -0.21
N HIS A 58 3.18 -12.11 1.01
CA HIS A 58 3.90 -12.95 1.95
C HIS A 58 3.96 -14.41 1.45
N GLU A 59 5.13 -15.06 1.55
CA GLU A 59 5.34 -16.42 1.01
C GLU A 59 4.41 -17.46 1.65
N LYS A 60 4.26 -17.40 2.98
CA LYS A 60 3.43 -18.33 3.76
C LYS A 60 1.93 -18.03 3.74
N TYR A 61 1.54 -16.76 3.71
CA TYR A 61 0.15 -16.33 3.93
C TYR A 61 -0.31 -15.50 2.74
N GLN A 62 -1.17 -16.09 1.91
CA GLN A 62 -1.60 -15.48 0.63
C GLN A 62 -2.34 -14.15 0.81
N ASN A 63 -2.98 -13.93 1.96
CA ASN A 63 -3.74 -12.71 2.24
C ASN A 63 -2.93 -11.66 3.01
N GLN A 64 -1.62 -11.87 3.18
CA GLN A 64 -0.73 -10.93 3.85
C GLN A 64 0.29 -10.38 2.86
N TYR A 65 0.70 -9.14 3.10
CA TYR A 65 1.56 -8.40 2.19
C TYR A 65 2.63 -7.63 2.98
N ARG A 66 3.82 -7.52 2.39
CA ARG A 66 4.94 -6.76 2.92
C ARG A 66 5.23 -5.56 2.02
N ALA A 67 5.52 -4.42 2.62
CA ALA A 67 5.90 -3.22 1.87
C ALA A 67 6.93 -2.39 2.65
N MET A 68 7.79 -1.68 1.92
CA MET A 68 8.72 -0.69 2.50
C MET A 68 8.09 0.71 2.55
N PHE A 69 7.19 1.02 1.61
CA PHE A 69 6.58 2.34 1.50
C PHE A 69 5.07 2.23 1.57
N VAL A 70 4.46 3.11 2.35
CA VAL A 70 3.02 3.15 2.58
C VAL A 70 2.48 4.55 2.33
N THR A 71 1.19 4.63 2.02
CA THR A 71 0.45 5.89 1.87
C THR A 71 -0.76 5.86 2.80
N ASN A 72 -1.28 7.01 3.21
CA ASN A 72 -2.49 7.08 4.04
C ASN A 72 -2.46 6.19 5.31
N CYS A 73 -1.27 5.96 5.87
CA CYS A 73 -1.05 5.19 7.09
C CYS A 73 -0.45 6.08 8.19
N GLN A 74 -0.69 5.70 9.45
CA GLN A 74 -0.12 6.31 10.64
C GLN A 74 0.45 5.21 11.55
N VAL A 75 1.70 5.37 11.96
CA VAL A 75 2.38 4.43 12.86
C VAL A 75 2.25 4.94 14.30
N LYS A 76 1.61 4.14 15.16
CA LYS A 76 1.50 4.42 16.59
C LYS A 76 2.77 3.96 17.32
N LYS A 77 3.80 4.80 17.31
CA LYS A 77 5.09 4.52 17.98
C LYS A 77 5.02 4.51 19.52
N THR A 78 3.87 4.90 20.08
CA THR A 78 3.62 4.92 21.53
C THR A 78 3.43 3.53 22.13
N GLU A 79 2.96 2.57 21.33
CA GLU A 79 2.63 1.22 21.77
C GLU A 79 3.53 0.24 21.00
N ARG A 80 4.43 -0.41 21.75
CA ARG A 80 5.40 -1.37 21.21
C ARG A 80 4.98 -2.77 21.65
N TYR A 81 4.65 -3.62 20.69
CA TYR A 81 4.29 -5.02 20.92
C TYR A 81 5.53 -5.90 20.77
N ARG A 82 5.65 -6.92 21.63
CA ARG A 82 6.69 -7.95 21.55
C ARG A 82 6.05 -9.32 21.68
N TYR A 83 6.62 -10.31 21.01
CA TYR A 83 6.20 -11.69 21.21
C TYR A 83 6.74 -12.21 22.54
N ALA A 84 5.93 -12.98 23.27
CA ALA A 84 6.33 -13.49 24.59
C ALA A 84 7.53 -14.44 24.53
N GLU A 85 7.75 -15.08 23.39
CA GLU A 85 8.83 -16.06 23.17
C GLU A 85 10.06 -15.45 22.50
N ASP A 86 9.94 -14.25 21.93
CA ASP A 86 11.02 -13.56 21.22
C ASP A 86 11.00 -12.06 21.57
N ASP A 87 11.76 -11.72 22.62
CA ASP A 87 11.85 -10.35 23.17
C ASP A 87 12.74 -9.43 22.32
N GLN A 88 13.32 -9.96 21.22
CA GLN A 88 14.22 -9.20 20.36
C GLN A 88 13.49 -8.42 19.27
N GLU A 89 12.31 -8.87 18.83
CA GLU A 89 11.55 -8.20 17.79
C GLU A 89 10.39 -7.40 18.36
N ALA A 90 10.28 -6.17 17.90
CA ALA A 90 9.19 -5.32 18.26
C ALA A 90 8.42 -4.76 17.09
N TYR A 91 7.12 -4.63 17.33
CA TYR A 91 6.17 -4.26 16.33
C TYR A 91 5.36 -3.04 16.77
N TYR A 92 5.14 -2.14 15.82
CA TYR A 92 4.34 -0.93 16.01
C TYR A 92 3.04 -1.05 15.23
N ILE A 93 1.92 -0.69 15.84
CA ILE A 93 0.62 -0.69 15.17
C ILE A 93 0.61 0.36 14.07
N VAL A 94 0.07 -0.02 12.91
CA VAL A 94 -0.16 0.86 11.77
C VAL A 94 -1.65 0.96 11.48
N THR A 95 -2.19 2.16 11.61
CA THR A 95 -3.60 2.47 11.35
C THR A 95 -3.77 3.24 10.05
N CYS A 96 -4.93 3.11 9.41
CA CYS A 96 -5.32 4.00 8.33
C CYS A 96 -5.46 5.43 8.87
N LYS A 97 -4.89 6.41 8.18
CA LYS A 97 -4.96 7.83 8.55
C LYS A 97 -6.38 8.39 8.42
N THR A 98 -7.20 7.82 7.53
CA THR A 98 -8.55 8.32 7.22
C THR A 98 -9.59 7.87 8.23
N CYS A 99 -9.57 6.58 8.62
CA CYS A 99 -10.63 5.97 9.44
C CYS A 99 -10.10 5.21 10.65
N GLU A 100 -8.82 5.37 10.97
CA GLU A 100 -8.13 4.78 12.14
C GLU A 100 -8.14 3.24 12.23
N THR A 101 -8.63 2.57 11.20
CA THR A 101 -8.68 1.10 11.14
C THR A 101 -7.27 0.53 11.21
N HIS A 102 -7.06 -0.49 12.05
CA HIS A 102 -5.81 -1.22 12.14
C HIS A 102 -5.60 -2.06 10.87
N VAL A 103 -4.57 -1.73 10.08
CA VAL A 103 -4.33 -2.32 8.75
C VAL A 103 -3.05 -3.17 8.68
N ALA A 104 -2.04 -2.83 9.49
CA ALA A 104 -0.72 -3.45 9.47
C ALA A 104 0.03 -3.30 10.80
N MET A 105 1.16 -4.00 10.91
CA MET A 105 2.21 -3.78 11.91
C MET A 105 3.51 -3.39 11.20
N MET A 106 4.35 -2.58 11.84
CA MET A 106 5.68 -2.21 11.33
C MET A 106 6.74 -2.78 12.26
N ASP A 107 7.73 -3.48 11.71
CA ASP A 107 8.88 -4.02 12.46
C ASP A 107 10.00 -2.97 12.66
N GLU A 108 11.13 -3.38 13.21
CA GLU A 108 12.28 -2.51 13.49
C GLU A 108 13.06 -2.12 12.23
N ASP A 109 12.97 -2.92 11.17
CA ASP A 109 13.57 -2.65 9.86
C ASP A 109 12.69 -1.74 8.99
N GLU A 110 11.67 -1.12 9.60
CA GLU A 110 10.67 -0.27 8.94
C GLU A 110 9.89 -0.97 7.82
N ILE A 111 9.73 -2.29 7.93
CA ILE A 111 8.93 -3.09 7.00
C ILE A 111 7.50 -3.20 7.53
N PHE A 112 6.54 -2.90 6.65
CA PHE A 112 5.13 -2.94 6.95
C PHE A 112 4.54 -4.29 6.58
N HIS A 113 3.91 -4.95 7.54
CA HIS A 113 3.23 -6.25 7.40
C HIS A 113 1.73 -6.04 7.46
N PHE A 114 1.08 -6.07 6.30
CA PHE A 114 -0.36 -5.89 6.12
C PHE A 114 -1.12 -7.22 6.24
N PHE A 115 -2.23 -7.20 6.97
CA PHE A 115 -3.11 -8.37 7.18
C PHE A 115 -4.60 -8.02 7.20
N ASN A 116 -4.96 -6.74 7.32
CA ASN A 116 -6.35 -6.28 7.29
C ASN A 116 -6.54 -5.24 6.18
N VAL A 117 -6.38 -5.70 4.94
CA VAL A 117 -6.44 -4.90 3.71
C VAL A 117 -7.19 -5.64 2.62
N ILE A 118 -7.70 -4.90 1.65
CA ILE A 118 -8.24 -5.45 0.40
C ILE A 118 -7.19 -5.27 -0.68
N ALA A 119 -6.81 -6.38 -1.32
CA ALA A 119 -5.95 -6.38 -2.48
C ALA A 119 -6.80 -6.13 -3.74
N THR A 120 -6.42 -5.12 -4.52
CA THR A 120 -7.07 -4.67 -5.76
C THR A 120 -6.08 -4.69 -6.91
#